data_AF-A0A9E4I3R3-F1
#
_entry.id   AF-A0A9E4I3R3-F1
#
_cell.length_a   1.000
_cell.length_b   1.000
_cell.length_c   1.000
_cell.angle_alpha   90.00
_cell.angle_beta   90.00
_cell.angle_gamma   90.00
#
_symmetry.space_group_name_H-M   'P 1'
#
loop_
_entity.id
_entity.type
_entity.pdbx_description
1 polymer ?
#
loop_
_entity_poly.entity_id
_entity_poly.type
_entity_poly.pdbx_seq_one_letter_code
_entity_poly.pdbx_strand_id
1 'polypeptide(L)'
;MSGRLSATVVQQCVVSLGDVRTRIDVSIKRRFLADQDRVYPGLECPVPNDDTVELLSSVIDLYGLTREVLLLEIPSYPRLEGATVPDSGGSNSGQDQDQTDGHPFAVLSEFRERMAK
;
A
#
# COMPACT_ATOMS: atom_id res chain seq x y z
N MET A 1 6.07 4.71 -25.83
CA MET A 1 4.63 4.40 -25.93
C MET A 1 3.86 5.31 -25.00
N SER A 2 2.69 5.79 -25.43
CA SER A 2 1.76 6.55 -24.60
C SER A 2 0.34 5.99 -24.73
N GLY A 3 -0.44 6.07 -23.67
CA GLY A 3 -1.82 5.59 -23.62
C GLY A 3 -2.60 6.22 -22.48
N ARG A 4 -3.88 5.84 -22.36
CA ARG A 4 -4.76 6.26 -21.28
C ARG A 4 -5.53 5.06 -20.76
N LEU A 5 -5.56 4.90 -19.44
CA LEU A 5 -6.33 3.87 -18.76
C LEU A 5 -7.48 4.54 -18.01
N SER A 6 -8.71 4.14 -18.33
CA SER A 6 -9.89 4.61 -17.62
C SER A 6 -10.72 3.42 -17.16
N ALA A 7 -10.91 3.28 -15.85
CA ALA A 7 -11.58 2.14 -15.23
C ALA A 7 -12.48 2.61 -14.07
N THR A 8 -13.47 1.80 -13.72
CA THR A 8 -14.26 2.00 -12.50
C THR A 8 -14.12 0.74 -11.66
N VAL A 9 -13.61 0.88 -10.45
CA VAL A 9 -13.34 -0.23 -9.54
C VAL A 9 -14.33 -0.14 -8.38
N VAL A 10 -14.87 -1.29 -7.97
CA VAL A 10 -15.71 -1.41 -6.78
C VAL A 10 -14.94 -2.23 -5.76
N GLN A 11 -14.77 -1.70 -4.55
CA GLN A 11 -14.12 -2.38 -3.44
C GLN A 11 -15.00 -2.26 -2.20
N GLN A 12 -14.90 -3.23 -1.29
CA GLN A 12 -15.56 -3.11 0.00
C GLN A 12 -14.81 -2.13 0.90
N CYS A 13 -15.55 -1.26 1.57
CA CYS A 13 -15.01 -0.37 2.57
C CYS A 13 -14.32 -1.18 3.67
N VAL A 14 -13.08 -0.85 4.00
CA VAL A 14 -12.30 -1.57 5.04
C VAL A 14 -12.90 -1.47 6.45
N VAL A 15 -13.85 -0.56 6.66
CA VAL A 15 -14.52 -0.32 7.95
C VAL A 15 -15.94 -0.89 7.95
N SER A 16 -16.78 -0.44 7.02
CA SER A 16 -18.22 -0.75 7.02
C SER A 16 -18.61 -1.89 6.08
N LEU A 17 -17.68 -2.39 5.26
CA LEU A 17 -17.89 -3.40 4.21
C LEU A 17 -18.88 -2.99 3.09
N GLY A 18 -19.36 -1.74 3.10
CA GLY A 18 -20.18 -1.20 2.02
C GLY A 18 -19.36 -0.92 0.74
N ASP A 19 -20.02 -0.90 -0.41
CA ASP A 19 -19.36 -0.72 -1.71
C ASP A 19 -18.82 0.70 -1.90
N VAL A 20 -17.50 0.84 -2.06
CA VAL A 20 -16.80 2.06 -2.47
C VAL A 20 -16.52 1.97 -3.96
N ARG A 21 -17.02 2.95 -4.74
CA ARG A 21 -16.79 3.04 -6.18
C ARG A 21 -15.73 4.10 -6.48
N THR A 22 -14.65 3.69 -7.12
CA THR A 22 -13.54 4.58 -7.48
C THR A 22 -13.43 4.69 -9.00
N ARG A 23 -13.44 5.91 -9.52
CA ARG A 23 -13.14 6.20 -10.93
C ARG A 23 -11.64 6.44 -11.07
N ILE A 24 -10.98 5.64 -11.90
CA ILE A 24 -9.57 5.78 -12.24
C ILE A 24 -9.49 6.29 -13.68
N ASP A 25 -8.70 7.34 -13.90
CA ASP A 25 -8.43 7.91 -15.21
C ASP A 25 -7.02 8.49 -15.26
N VAL A 26 -6.09 7.72 -15.83
CA VAL A 26 -4.65 8.02 -15.76
C VAL A 26 -3.98 7.89 -17.12
N SER A 27 -2.96 8.71 -17.35
CA SER A 27 -2.09 8.61 -18.53
C SER A 27 -0.95 7.64 -18.29
N ILE A 28 -0.72 6.73 -19.24
CA ILE A 28 0.39 5.78 -19.21
C ILE A 28 1.48 6.27 -20.15
N LYS A 29 2.73 6.26 -19.66
CA LYS A 29 3.94 6.49 -20.46
C LYS A 29 4.93 5.38 -20.16
N ARG A 30 5.42 4.68 -21.19
CA ARG A 30 6.49 3.68 -21.08
C ARG A 30 7.51 3.84 -22.20
N ARG A 31 8.79 3.65 -21.89
CA ARG A 31 9.93 3.75 -22.81
C ARG A 31 10.61 2.38 -22.89
N PHE A 32 10.47 1.73 -24.03
CA PHE A 32 11.13 0.45 -24.30
C PHE A 32 12.50 0.70 -24.93
N LEU A 33 13.57 0.25 -24.29
CA LEU A 33 14.95 0.39 -24.77
C LEU A 33 15.52 -0.99 -25.10
N ALA A 34 16.28 -1.11 -26.19
CA ALA A 34 16.96 -2.37 -26.53
C ALA A 34 18.23 -2.63 -25.69
N ASP A 35 18.77 -1.58 -25.07
CA ASP A 35 20.00 -1.61 -24.29
C ASP A 35 19.73 -2.11 -22.87
N GLN A 36 20.09 -3.36 -22.58
CA GLN A 36 19.85 -4.01 -21.30
C GLN A 36 20.58 -3.33 -20.14
N ASP A 37 21.81 -2.86 -20.35
CA ASP A 37 22.64 -2.24 -19.31
C ASP A 37 22.05 -0.91 -18.84
N ARG A 38 21.28 -0.22 -19.71
CA ARG A 38 20.53 0.99 -19.34
C ARG A 38 19.25 0.71 -18.55
N VAL A 39 18.64 -0.45 -18.72
CA VAL A 39 17.38 -0.81 -18.05
C VAL A 39 17.68 -1.46 -16.69
N TYR A 40 18.65 -2.38 -16.67
CA TYR A 40 19.06 -3.14 -15.49
C TYR A 40 20.53 -2.85 -15.21
N PRO A 41 20.85 -1.67 -14.66
CA PRO A 41 22.23 -1.34 -14.34
C PRO A 41 22.75 -2.28 -13.24
N GLY A 42 24.06 -2.53 -13.24
CA GLY A 42 24.69 -3.42 -12.27
C GLY A 42 24.52 -2.94 -10.82
N LEU A 43 24.73 -3.82 -9.84
CA LEU A 43 24.49 -3.53 -8.41
C LEU A 43 25.21 -2.28 -7.87
N GLU A 44 26.36 -1.93 -8.43
CA GLU A 44 27.16 -0.76 -8.02
C GLU A 44 26.76 0.52 -8.75
N CYS A 45 25.85 0.43 -9.71
CA CYS A 45 25.35 1.59 -10.45
C CYS A 45 24.14 2.21 -9.73
N PRO A 46 23.96 3.54 -9.83
CA PRO A 46 22.78 4.20 -9.31
C PRO A 46 21.50 3.63 -9.91
N VAL A 47 20.50 3.38 -9.08
CA VAL A 47 19.16 2.98 -9.55
C VAL A 47 18.59 4.11 -10.42
N PRO A 48 18.05 3.82 -11.61
CA PRO A 48 17.45 4.83 -12.45
C PRO A 48 16.24 5.48 -11.74
N ASN A 49 16.15 6.81 -11.79
CA ASN A 49 15.00 7.55 -11.24
C ASN A 49 13.74 7.48 -12.13
N ASP A 50 13.86 6.93 -13.35
CA ASP A 50 12.75 6.83 -14.29
C ASP A 50 12.20 5.40 -14.31
N ASP A 51 11.07 5.20 -13.64
CA ASP A 51 10.30 3.96 -13.55
C ASP A 51 9.48 3.65 -14.82
N THR A 52 9.51 4.53 -15.81
CA THR A 52 8.82 4.31 -17.09
C THR A 52 9.65 3.50 -18.09
N VAL A 53 10.90 3.17 -17.75
CA VAL A 53 11.84 2.47 -18.64
C VAL A 53 11.73 0.96 -18.49
N GLU A 54 11.62 0.28 -19.62
CA GLU A 54 11.55 -1.18 -19.67
C GLU A 54 12.39 -1.71 -20.84
N LEU A 55 12.83 -2.97 -20.76
CA LEU A 55 13.57 -3.61 -21.84
C LEU A 55 12.63 -3.91 -23.01
N LEU A 56 13.05 -3.56 -24.22
CA LEU A 56 12.31 -3.87 -25.44
C LEU A 56 12.38 -5.38 -25.72
N SER A 57 11.26 -6.06 -25.54
CA SER A 57 11.05 -7.45 -25.90
C SER A 57 10.51 -7.60 -27.33
N SER A 58 10.37 -8.84 -27.81
CA SER A 58 9.73 -9.14 -29.10
C SER A 58 8.21 -8.88 -29.10
N VAL A 59 7.58 -8.91 -27.91
CA VAL A 59 6.14 -8.71 -27.71
C VAL A 59 5.90 -7.89 -26.46
N ILE A 60 5.11 -6.83 -26.58
CA ILE A 60 4.70 -5.98 -25.46
C ILE A 60 3.37 -6.52 -24.90
N ASP A 61 3.38 -6.98 -23.65
CA ASP A 61 2.16 -7.41 -22.95
C ASP A 61 1.38 -6.20 -22.40
N LEU A 62 0.44 -5.70 -23.21
CA LEU A 62 -0.43 -4.60 -22.81
C LEU A 62 -1.38 -4.97 -21.66
N TYR A 63 -1.76 -6.25 -21.52
CA TYR A 63 -2.64 -6.67 -20.43
C TYR A 63 -1.89 -6.63 -19.10
N GLY A 64 -0.69 -7.22 -19.05
CA GLY A 64 0.19 -7.13 -17.88
C GLY A 64 0.47 -5.70 -17.48
N LEU A 65 0.84 -4.85 -18.44
CA LEU A 65 1.10 -3.43 -18.21
C LEU A 65 -0.12 -2.68 -17.66
N THR A 66 -1.28 -2.81 -18.31
CA THR A 66 -2.49 -2.10 -17.86
C THR A 66 -2.97 -2.61 -16.50
N ARG A 67 -2.79 -3.90 -16.20
CA ARG A 67 -3.10 -4.49 -14.90
C ARG A 67 -2.20 -3.93 -13.80
N GLU A 68 -0.89 -3.82 -14.04
CA GLU A 68 0.06 -3.21 -13.09
C GLU A 68 -0.35 -1.77 -12.77
N VAL A 69 -0.55 -0.94 -13.81
CA VAL A 69 -0.97 0.46 -13.63
C VAL A 69 -2.28 0.53 -12.85
N LEU A 70 -3.26 -0.32 -13.19
CA LEU A 70 -4.52 -0.38 -12.45
C LEU A 70 -4.30 -0.72 -10.98
N LEU A 71 -3.45 -1.70 -10.67
CA LEU A 71 -3.16 -2.10 -9.28
C LEU A 71 -2.48 -1.00 -8.48
N LEU A 72 -1.60 -0.21 -9.11
CA LEU A 72 -0.91 0.92 -8.46
C LEU A 72 -1.87 2.08 -8.16
N GLU A 73 -2.86 2.30 -9.03
CA GLU A 73 -3.83 3.40 -8.89
C GLU A 73 -5.04 3.04 -8.02
N ILE A 74 -5.29 1.75 -7.77
CA ILE A 74 -6.37 1.32 -6.89
C ILE A 74 -6.06 1.76 -5.44
N PRO A 75 -7.00 2.42 -4.73
CA PRO A 75 -6.83 2.75 -3.33
C PRO A 75 -6.63 1.48 -2.48
N SER A 76 -5.56 1.43 -1.70
CA SER A 76 -5.27 0.26 -0.84
C SER A 76 -6.27 0.11 0.31
N TYR A 77 -6.84 1.22 0.80
CA TYR A 77 -7.76 1.25 1.94
C TYR A 77 -9.02 2.06 1.62
N PRO A 78 -9.90 1.56 0.74
CA PRO A 78 -11.11 2.26 0.34
C PRO A 78 -12.02 2.48 1.56
N ARG A 79 -12.51 3.70 1.73
CA ARG A 79 -13.42 4.08 2.82
C ARG A 79 -14.63 4.80 2.24
N LEU A 80 -15.82 4.45 2.73
CA LEU A 80 -17.00 5.27 2.54
C LEU A 80 -16.83 6.55 3.36
N GLU A 81 -17.40 7.66 2.87
CA GLU A 81 -17.42 8.92 3.62
C GLU A 81 -18.10 8.70 4.98
N GLY A 82 -17.46 9.20 6.04
CA GLY A 82 -17.96 9.05 7.41
C GLY A 82 -17.75 7.68 8.05
N ALA A 83 -17.09 6.72 7.38
CA ALA A 83 -16.80 5.41 7.97
C ALA A 83 -15.72 5.51 9.07
N THR A 84 -16.16 5.43 10.32
CA THR A 84 -15.29 5.44 11.52
C THR A 84 -15.12 4.04 12.09
N VAL A 85 -13.90 3.74 12.54
CA VAL A 85 -13.64 2.50 13.29
C VAL A 85 -14.31 2.66 14.65
N PRO A 86 -15.17 1.73 15.09
CA PRO A 86 -15.77 1.81 16.42
C PRO A 86 -14.66 1.80 17.47
N ASP A 87 -14.81 2.62 18.51
CA ASP A 87 -13.88 2.71 19.64
C ASP A 87 -13.90 1.38 20.41
N SER A 88 -13.10 0.42 19.96
CA SER A 88 -12.97 -0.87 20.62
C SER A 88 -11.89 -0.80 21.69
N GLY A 89 -12.00 0.11 22.66
CA GLY A 89 -11.21 0.16 23.92
C GLY A 89 -9.69 -0.04 23.83
N GLY A 90 -9.11 0.13 22.64
CA GLY A 90 -7.79 -0.39 22.28
C GLY A 90 -6.90 0.77 21.90
N SER A 91 -6.14 1.24 22.89
CA SER A 91 -4.98 2.12 22.81
C SER A 91 -4.85 2.92 21.50
N ASN A 92 -5.33 4.16 21.53
CA ASN A 92 -4.89 5.18 20.59
C ASN A 92 -3.36 5.33 20.73
N SER A 93 -2.61 4.81 19.77
CA SER A 93 -1.18 4.99 19.66
C SER A 93 -0.87 6.47 19.41
N GLY A 94 -0.73 7.25 20.47
CA GLY A 94 -0.35 8.67 20.40
C GLY A 94 -0.95 9.59 21.47
N GLN A 95 -1.84 9.10 22.33
CA GLN A 95 -2.23 9.83 23.53
C GLN A 95 -1.52 9.21 24.73
N ASP A 96 -0.85 10.05 25.54
CA ASP A 96 -0.41 9.68 26.88
C ASP A 96 -1.64 9.12 27.60
N GLN A 97 -1.67 7.79 27.75
CA GLN A 97 -2.66 7.15 28.58
C GLN A 97 -2.45 7.69 29.98
N ASP A 98 -3.41 8.46 30.45
CA ASP A 98 -3.49 8.85 31.85
C ASP A 98 -3.30 7.58 32.68
N GLN A 99 -2.28 7.60 33.51
CA GLN A 99 -1.72 6.46 34.23
C GLN A 99 -2.72 5.99 35.31
N THR A 100 -3.87 5.43 34.96
CA THR A 100 -4.74 4.83 36.00
C THR A 100 -5.55 3.63 35.57
N ASP A 101 -5.78 3.32 34.29
CA ASP A 101 -6.50 2.08 33.96
C ASP A 101 -5.95 1.35 32.74
N GLY A 102 -5.32 0.21 33.01
CA GLY A 102 -5.05 -0.82 31.99
C GLY A 102 -3.59 -0.97 31.59
N HIS A 103 -2.67 -1.16 32.54
CA HIS A 103 -1.36 -1.70 32.19
C HIS A 103 -1.50 -3.20 31.83
N PRO A 104 -1.38 -3.60 30.54
CA PRO A 104 -1.60 -4.98 30.10
C PRO A 104 -0.57 -5.98 30.68
N PHE A 105 0.48 -5.44 31.31
CA PHE A 105 1.58 -6.20 31.89
C PHE A 105 1.72 -5.98 33.41
N ALA A 106 0.72 -5.39 34.10
CA ALA A 106 0.74 -5.23 35.55
C ALA A 106 0.97 -6.55 36.30
N VAL A 107 0.48 -7.66 35.75
CA VAL A 107 0.66 -9.01 36.32
C VAL A 107 2.14 -9.45 36.36
N LEU A 108 3.02 -8.84 35.56
CA LEU A 108 4.44 -9.19 35.55
C LEU A 108 5.20 -8.73 36.80
N SER A 109 4.76 -7.66 37.49
CA SER A 109 5.41 -7.25 38.75
C SER A 109 5.15 -8.27 39.85
N GLU A 110 3.91 -8.79 39.95
CA GLU A 110 3.57 -9.88 40.87
C GLU A 110 4.34 -11.16 40.54
N PHE A 111 4.54 -11.46 39.25
CA PHE A 111 5.35 -12.60 38.83
C PHE A 111 6.82 -12.45 39.26
N ARG A 112 7.39 -11.25 39.19
CA ARG A 112 8.76 -10.97 39.64
C ARG A 112 8.92 -11.21 41.15
N GLU A 113 7.96 -10.77 41.96
CA GLU A 113 7.97 -10.97 43.40
C GLU A 113 7.89 -12.46 43.79
N ARG A 114 7.12 -13.27 43.05
CA ARG A 114 7.04 -14.72 43.25
C ARG A 114 8.33 -15.46 42.93
N MET A 115 9.18 -14.93 42.04
CA MET A 115 10.50 -15.53 41.74
C MET A 115 11.61 -15.07 42.70
N ALA A 116 11.38 -14.01 43.47
CA ALA A 116 12.34 -13.48 44.44
C ALA A 116 12.21 -14.10 45.85
N LYS A 117 11.28 -15.03 46.03
CA LYS A 117 11.03 -15.79 47.27
C LYS A 117 11.33 -17.26 47.05
#